data_AF-A0A3D4EXI2-F1
#
_entry.id   AF-A0A3D4EXI2-F1
#
_cell.length_a   1.000
_cell.length_b   1.000
_cell.length_c   1.000
_cell.angle_alpha   90.00
_cell.angle_beta   90.00
_cell.angle_gamma   90.00
#
_symmetry.space_group_name_H-M   'P 1'
#
loop_
_entity.id
_entity.type
_entity.pdbx_description
1 polymer ?
#
loop_
_entity_poly.entity_id
_entity_poly.type
_entity_poly.pdbx_seq_one_letter_code
_entity_poly.pdbx_strand_id
1 'polypeptide(L)'
;VSTLSNYTSSNDNSISIDASSGISSSKTQGEAFLMARFHTFTEGSMAIVIPDGLKYSQPKLEPLNYIDQHVHNKLHKLRIIPSEICSDEIFIRRVYLDIVGLLPTEEELKVFVSDPNPKKRDALVDELLERKDFTELWVMKWAELLQIRTTGNNSNDVTYKSALLWYEWLRGQIANNRPFNEIVRELLSATGGSYESPATNFFKSEQDIKKLTENVAQVFMGTRIQCAQCHNHPFDRWTMDDYYGFASFFTQVKRKRGEDPTDMIIYDGGGEIKHPVTNQNATPTYLGDGPAEIKGTTRRKAMAEWLTKPGNTWFARNVSNIIWSHFFGIGIVDPVDDVRISNPATNPALLDALGKKFTEYNFDMKRLVRDICTSRTYQLSTKANKTNKSDETNFSKSGIRRLRAEVLLDTLAQVTDTPNKFRGLPLGARAVNIADGNTSTYFLTTFGRATRKTVCSCEVKMEPNLSQALHLLNGDSVHNRIIRGKVINKMITDKFPPEEIVKSLYRKTLCRDPNETEVSRLNHTLANAKDPKEKAVVLEDIFWALLNSKEYLFNH
;
A
#
# COMPACT_ATOMS: atom_id res chain seq x y z
N VAL A 1 -8.08 24.96 -32.12
CA VAL A 1 -7.92 23.50 -32.18
C VAL A 1 -7.11 23.18 -33.43
N SER A 2 -5.94 22.56 -33.29
CA SER A 2 -5.12 22.11 -34.43
C SER A 2 -5.55 20.71 -34.87
N THR A 3 -5.59 20.43 -36.18
CA THR A 3 -5.82 19.08 -36.74
C THR A 3 -4.64 18.12 -36.51
N LEU A 4 -3.49 18.65 -36.04
CA LEU A 4 -2.31 17.86 -35.70
C LEU A 4 -2.34 17.37 -34.25
N SER A 5 -3.35 17.78 -33.46
CA SER A 5 -3.52 17.36 -32.09
C SER A 5 -4.52 16.21 -32.00
N ASN A 6 -4.25 15.25 -31.11
CA ASN A 6 -5.18 14.18 -30.76
C ASN A 6 -5.79 14.47 -29.39
N TYR A 7 -7.10 14.26 -29.25
CA TYR A 7 -7.85 14.51 -28.03
C TYR A 7 -8.46 13.23 -27.47
N THR A 8 -8.42 13.05 -26.14
CA THR A 8 -8.96 11.86 -25.48
C THR A 8 -9.62 12.21 -24.15
N SER A 9 -10.61 11.42 -23.74
CA SER A 9 -11.25 11.54 -22.43
C SER A 9 -10.93 10.30 -21.60
N SER A 10 -10.68 10.49 -20.30
CA SER A 10 -10.51 9.37 -19.37
C SER A 10 -11.84 8.69 -19.01
N ASN A 11 -12.99 9.31 -19.34
CA ASN A 11 -14.31 8.81 -19.00
C ASN A 11 -15.36 9.24 -20.04
N ASP A 12 -15.39 8.53 -21.16
CA ASP A 12 -16.33 8.76 -22.28
C ASP A 12 -17.81 8.62 -21.93
N ASN A 13 -18.12 7.97 -20.79
CA ASN A 13 -19.49 7.87 -20.28
C ASN A 13 -19.98 9.19 -19.68
N SER A 14 -19.09 9.95 -19.03
CA SER A 14 -19.43 11.27 -18.48
C SER A 14 -19.20 12.37 -19.52
N ILE A 15 -18.05 12.37 -20.18
CA ILE A 15 -17.68 13.38 -21.17
C ILE A 15 -16.99 12.69 -22.33
N SER A 16 -17.62 12.68 -23.50
CA SER A 16 -16.95 12.24 -24.73
C SER A 16 -16.27 13.42 -25.40
N ILE A 17 -15.12 13.17 -26.04
CA ILE A 17 -14.37 14.17 -26.81
C ILE A 17 -14.08 13.62 -28.21
N ASP A 18 -14.30 14.44 -29.23
CA ASP A 18 -13.93 14.08 -30.60
C ASP A 18 -12.41 14.16 -30.76
N ALA A 19 -11.79 13.07 -31.20
CA ALA A 19 -10.34 12.92 -31.22
C ALA A 19 -9.62 13.87 -32.18
N SER A 20 -10.32 14.45 -33.15
CA SER A 20 -9.73 15.33 -34.18
C SER A 20 -9.99 16.82 -33.93
N SER A 21 -11.18 17.15 -33.42
CA SER A 21 -11.66 18.52 -33.21
C SER A 21 -11.60 18.96 -31.76
N GLY A 22 -11.40 18.05 -30.80
CA GLY A 22 -11.41 18.35 -29.37
C GLY A 22 -12.76 18.81 -28.82
N ILE A 23 -13.82 18.79 -29.64
CA ILE A 23 -15.17 19.15 -29.20
C ILE A 23 -15.66 18.11 -28.19
N SER A 24 -16.04 18.59 -27.01
CA SER A 24 -16.47 17.75 -25.89
C SER A 24 -17.98 17.85 -25.65
N SER A 25 -18.62 16.74 -25.28
CA SER A 25 -20.05 16.68 -24.97
C SER A 25 -20.28 16.01 -23.62
N SER A 26 -21.06 16.67 -22.76
CA SER A 26 -21.49 16.11 -21.47
C SER A 26 -22.57 15.04 -21.67
N LYS A 27 -22.48 13.95 -20.94
CA LYS A 27 -23.44 12.84 -20.92
C LYS A 27 -23.95 12.63 -19.50
N THR A 28 -23.45 11.62 -18.79
CA THR A 28 -23.87 11.32 -17.41
C THR A 28 -23.13 12.16 -16.38
N GLN A 29 -23.69 12.26 -15.17
CA GLN A 29 -22.98 12.84 -14.03
C GLN A 29 -21.66 12.11 -13.82
N GLY A 30 -20.61 12.88 -13.56
CA GLY A 30 -19.28 12.34 -13.28
C GLY A 30 -18.21 13.33 -13.65
N GLU A 31 -16.98 12.83 -13.74
CA GLU A 31 -15.85 13.63 -14.17
C GLU A 31 -15.01 12.88 -15.19
N ALA A 32 -14.29 13.65 -15.98
CA ALA A 32 -13.31 13.15 -16.92
C ALA A 32 -12.11 14.09 -16.98
N PHE A 33 -10.93 13.51 -17.19
CA PHE A 33 -9.77 14.25 -17.62
C PHE A 33 -9.76 14.29 -19.15
N LEU A 34 -9.82 15.50 -19.69
CA LEU A 34 -9.76 15.75 -21.13
C LEU A 34 -8.31 16.08 -21.48
N MET A 35 -7.72 15.31 -22.38
CA MET A 35 -6.32 15.44 -22.77
C MET A 35 -6.22 15.90 -24.22
N ALA A 36 -5.26 16.78 -24.48
CA ALA A 36 -4.83 17.17 -25.81
C ALA A 36 -3.34 16.83 -25.97
N ARG A 37 -2.98 16.23 -27.10
CA ARG A 37 -1.61 15.83 -27.39
C ARG A 37 -1.15 16.36 -28.74
N PHE A 38 0.04 16.95 -28.78
CA PHE A 38 0.74 17.34 -30.00
C PHE A 38 2.24 17.05 -29.83
N HIS A 39 2.81 16.16 -30.64
CA HIS A 39 4.21 15.74 -30.51
C HIS A 39 4.53 15.20 -29.09
N THR A 40 5.45 15.85 -28.38
CA THR A 40 5.86 15.59 -26.99
C THR A 40 5.07 16.41 -25.97
N PHE A 41 4.23 17.35 -26.42
CA PHE A 41 3.37 18.14 -25.56
C PHE A 41 2.09 17.37 -25.29
N THR A 42 1.83 17.14 -24.00
CA THR A 42 0.59 16.55 -23.51
C THR A 42 0.06 17.49 -22.45
N GLU A 43 -1.14 18.02 -22.67
CA GLU A 43 -1.84 18.90 -21.75
C GLU A 43 -3.20 18.31 -21.44
N GLY A 44 -3.78 18.66 -20.30
CA GLY A 44 -5.14 18.23 -20.01
C GLY A 44 -5.83 19.07 -18.96
N SER A 45 -7.14 18.89 -18.90
CA SER A 45 -8.03 19.65 -18.03
C SER A 45 -9.09 18.74 -17.43
N MET A 46 -9.35 18.92 -16.14
CA MET A 46 -10.42 18.22 -15.43
C MET A 46 -11.76 18.87 -15.76
N ALA A 47 -12.73 18.07 -16.20
CA ALA A 47 -14.09 18.51 -16.44
C ALA A 47 -15.08 17.66 -15.64
N ILE A 48 -16.12 18.32 -15.11
CA ILE A 48 -17.15 17.70 -14.27
C ILE A 48 -18.51 17.96 -14.91
N VAL A 49 -19.33 16.92 -15.00
CA VAL A 49 -20.73 16.98 -15.43
C VAL A 49 -21.61 16.83 -14.22
N ILE A 50 -22.50 17.79 -14.02
CA ILE A 50 -23.50 17.81 -12.96
C ILE A 50 -24.88 17.82 -13.64
N PRO A 51 -25.85 16.97 -13.22
CA PRO A 51 -27.20 17.00 -13.75
C PRO A 51 -27.85 18.37 -13.55
N ASP A 52 -28.58 18.82 -14.57
CA ASP A 52 -29.39 20.03 -14.46
C ASP A 52 -30.49 19.85 -13.40
N GLY A 53 -30.78 20.92 -12.65
CA GLY A 53 -31.77 20.90 -11.58
C GLY A 53 -31.44 20.03 -10.36
N LEU A 54 -30.21 19.50 -10.22
CA LEU A 54 -29.83 18.70 -9.06
C LEU A 54 -29.95 19.52 -7.76
N LYS A 55 -30.89 19.12 -6.89
CA LYS A 55 -31.04 19.72 -5.55
C LYS A 55 -29.88 19.25 -4.66
N TYR A 56 -28.92 20.14 -4.45
CA TYR A 56 -27.77 19.89 -3.58
C TYR A 56 -27.56 21.08 -2.64
N SER A 57 -27.41 20.78 -1.35
CA SER A 57 -26.95 21.71 -0.34
C SER A 57 -25.62 21.21 0.22
N GLN A 58 -24.61 22.07 0.28
CA GLN A 58 -23.33 21.70 0.88
C GLN A 58 -23.54 21.27 2.34
N PRO A 59 -23.15 20.05 2.71
CA PRO A 59 -23.28 19.62 4.09
C PRO A 59 -22.29 20.40 4.96
N LYS A 60 -22.74 20.85 6.13
CA LYS A 60 -21.87 21.48 7.13
C LYS A 60 -21.11 20.37 7.88
N LEU A 61 -19.99 19.94 7.31
CA LEU A 61 -19.12 18.93 7.89
C LEU A 61 -17.83 19.60 8.33
N GLU A 62 -17.62 19.66 9.65
CA GLU A 62 -16.36 20.15 10.21
C GLU A 62 -15.23 19.18 9.84
N PRO A 63 -14.17 19.67 9.16
CA PRO A 63 -12.99 18.87 8.87
C PRO A 63 -12.20 18.60 10.16
N LEU A 64 -11.68 17.38 10.34
CA LEU A 64 -10.80 17.07 11.47
C LEU A 64 -9.38 17.56 11.20
N ASN A 65 -8.94 17.51 9.94
CA ASN A 65 -7.66 18.05 9.50
C ASN A 65 -7.68 18.52 8.03
N TYR A 66 -6.52 18.84 7.46
CA TYR A 66 -6.39 19.36 6.09
C TYR A 66 -6.82 18.36 5.01
N ILE A 67 -6.70 17.05 5.25
CA ILE A 67 -7.11 16.00 4.30
C ILE A 67 -8.61 16.15 4.01
N ASP A 68 -9.39 16.29 5.08
CA ASP A 68 -10.85 16.44 4.98
C ASP A 68 -11.23 17.71 4.23
N GLN A 69 -10.49 18.80 4.38
CA GLN A 69 -10.74 20.02 3.62
C GLN A 69 -10.60 19.76 2.11
N HIS A 70 -9.52 19.10 1.68
CA HIS A 70 -9.32 18.80 0.27
C HIS A 70 -10.32 17.78 -0.28
N VAL A 71 -10.68 16.77 0.51
CA VAL A 71 -11.69 15.76 0.12
C VAL A 71 -13.07 16.38 0.06
N HIS A 72 -13.50 17.12 1.09
CA HIS A 72 -14.81 17.80 1.10
C HIS A 72 -14.94 18.80 -0.05
N ASN A 73 -13.89 19.57 -0.34
CA ASN A 73 -13.89 20.50 -1.49
C ASN A 73 -14.07 19.76 -2.82
N LYS A 74 -13.45 18.60 -2.98
CA LYS A 74 -13.61 17.75 -4.17
C LYS A 74 -15.04 17.19 -4.26
N LEU A 75 -15.54 16.59 -3.19
CA LEU A 75 -16.90 16.04 -3.14
C LEU A 75 -17.97 17.11 -3.37
N HIS A 76 -17.74 18.33 -2.85
CA HIS A 76 -18.64 19.47 -3.08
C HIS A 76 -18.75 19.84 -4.57
N LYS A 77 -17.64 19.84 -5.31
CA LYS A 77 -17.63 20.07 -6.76
C LYS A 77 -18.41 18.98 -7.51
N LEU A 78 -18.33 17.74 -7.03
CA LEU A 78 -19.06 16.59 -7.60
C LEU A 78 -20.52 16.48 -7.15
N ARG A 79 -20.96 17.35 -6.22
CA ARG A 79 -22.29 17.28 -5.58
C ARG A 79 -22.53 15.96 -4.83
N ILE A 80 -21.45 15.39 -4.28
CA ILE A 80 -21.47 14.17 -3.47
C ILE A 80 -21.44 14.53 -1.99
N ILE A 81 -22.28 13.86 -1.20
CA ILE A 81 -22.28 13.91 0.25
C ILE A 81 -21.49 12.69 0.74
N PRO A 82 -20.44 12.86 1.57
CA PRO A 82 -19.72 11.71 2.12
C PRO A 82 -20.63 10.90 3.08
N SER A 83 -20.30 9.63 3.28
CA SER A 83 -21.00 8.77 4.24
C SER A 83 -20.86 9.28 5.69
N GLU A 84 -21.67 8.75 6.61
CA GLU A 84 -21.44 8.98 8.04
C GLU A 84 -20.08 8.43 8.51
N ILE A 85 -19.59 8.89 9.66
CA ILE A 85 -18.45 8.25 10.33
C ILE A 85 -18.84 6.87 10.85
N CYS A 86 -17.91 5.93 10.85
CA CYS A 86 -18.13 4.58 11.36
C CYS A 86 -18.23 4.54 12.90
N SER A 87 -18.77 3.44 13.43
CA SER A 87 -18.81 3.19 14.87
C SER A 87 -17.40 2.92 15.43
N ASP A 88 -17.29 2.90 16.76
CA ASP A 88 -16.01 2.68 17.43
C ASP A 88 -15.47 1.26 17.21
N GLU A 89 -16.34 0.25 17.16
CA GLU A 89 -15.99 -1.15 16.86
C GLU A 89 -15.37 -1.29 15.46
N ILE A 90 -15.95 -0.59 14.48
CA ILE A 90 -15.43 -0.56 13.11
C ILE A 90 -14.10 0.19 13.09
N PHE A 91 -14.02 1.34 13.74
CA PHE A 91 -12.81 2.15 13.75
C PHE A 91 -11.61 1.40 14.35
N ILE A 92 -11.77 0.82 15.56
CA ILE A 92 -10.68 0.11 16.24
C ILE A 92 -10.24 -1.10 15.43
N ARG A 93 -11.17 -1.89 14.87
CA ARG A 93 -10.85 -3.00 13.99
C ARG A 93 -10.02 -2.53 12.79
N ARG A 94 -10.50 -1.50 12.10
CA ARG A 94 -9.88 -0.98 10.87
C ARG A 94 -8.47 -0.48 11.14
N VAL A 95 -8.30 0.34 12.17
CA VAL A 95 -7.00 0.95 12.50
C VAL A 95 -5.99 -0.07 13.02
N TYR A 96 -6.41 -1.10 13.76
CA TYR A 96 -5.51 -2.19 14.14
C TYR A 96 -5.04 -2.99 12.91
N LEU A 97 -5.97 -3.35 12.02
CA LEU A 97 -5.63 -4.11 10.81
C LEU A 97 -4.71 -3.31 9.89
N ASP A 98 -4.94 -2.01 9.75
CA ASP A 98 -4.13 -1.15 8.87
C ASP A 98 -2.81 -0.72 9.51
N ILE A 99 -2.74 -0.37 10.80
CA ILE A 99 -1.49 0.13 11.40
C ILE A 99 -0.59 -1.03 11.85
N VAL A 100 -1.15 -2.07 12.47
CA VAL A 100 -0.35 -3.15 13.10
C VAL A 100 -0.51 -4.51 12.43
N GLY A 101 -1.49 -4.69 11.53
CA GLY A 101 -1.70 -5.94 10.82
C GLY A 101 -2.18 -7.09 11.71
N LEU A 102 -2.88 -6.78 12.79
CA LEU A 102 -3.48 -7.72 13.75
C LEU A 102 -4.87 -7.21 14.17
N LEU A 103 -5.62 -8.00 14.94
CA LEU A 103 -6.85 -7.56 15.60
C LEU A 103 -6.55 -7.07 17.03
N PRO A 104 -7.35 -6.12 17.58
CA PRO A 104 -7.28 -5.80 19.00
C PRO A 104 -7.63 -7.03 19.84
N THR A 105 -7.01 -7.13 21.02
CA THR A 105 -7.47 -8.04 22.07
C THR A 105 -8.84 -7.60 22.59
N GLU A 106 -9.56 -8.51 23.25
CA GLU A 106 -10.88 -8.20 23.81
C GLU A 106 -10.80 -7.08 24.87
N GLU A 107 -9.72 -7.02 25.64
CA GLU A 107 -9.53 -5.96 26.64
C GLU A 107 -9.27 -4.61 25.98
N GLU A 108 -8.40 -4.54 24.96
CA GLU A 108 -8.19 -3.31 24.18
C GLU A 108 -9.48 -2.81 23.54
N LEU A 109 -10.28 -3.72 22.97
CA LEU A 109 -11.60 -3.40 22.41
C LEU A 109 -12.52 -2.81 23.46
N LYS A 110 -12.64 -3.47 24.61
CA LYS A 110 -13.51 -3.04 25.72
C LYS A 110 -13.10 -1.67 26.26
N VAL A 111 -11.81 -1.48 26.52
CA VAL A 111 -11.26 -0.20 27.00
C VAL A 111 -11.56 0.92 26.02
N PHE A 112 -11.29 0.71 24.73
CA PHE A 112 -11.52 1.74 23.71
C PHE A 112 -12.99 2.09 23.50
N VAL A 113 -13.87 1.09 23.43
CA VAL A 113 -15.31 1.33 23.22
C VAL A 113 -15.93 2.05 24.42
N SER A 114 -15.50 1.70 25.65
CA SER A 114 -16.00 2.32 26.87
C SER A 114 -15.37 3.66 27.24
N ASP A 115 -14.27 4.07 26.58
CA ASP A 115 -13.61 5.35 26.83
C ASP A 115 -14.52 6.52 26.40
N PRO A 116 -14.89 7.45 27.32
CA PRO A 116 -15.68 8.64 27.00
C PRO A 116 -14.86 9.78 26.38
N ASN A 117 -13.53 9.65 26.28
CA ASN A 117 -12.67 10.70 25.76
C ASN A 117 -13.00 11.02 24.28
N PRO A 118 -13.37 12.27 23.95
CA PRO A 118 -13.68 12.66 22.57
C PRO A 118 -12.48 12.54 21.61
N LYS A 119 -11.25 12.42 22.14
CA LYS A 119 -10.01 12.22 21.37
C LYS A 119 -9.47 10.79 21.46
N LYS A 120 -10.26 9.81 21.89
CA LYS A 120 -9.80 8.42 22.01
C LYS A 120 -9.28 7.82 20.70
N ARG A 121 -9.86 8.21 19.55
CA ARG A 121 -9.41 7.76 18.22
C ARG A 121 -8.00 8.24 17.91
N ASP A 122 -7.72 9.52 18.17
CA ASP A 122 -6.39 10.11 18.05
C ASP A 122 -5.38 9.43 18.98
N ALA A 123 -5.74 9.25 20.25
CA ALA A 123 -4.88 8.60 21.24
C ALA A 123 -4.56 7.15 20.86
N LEU A 124 -5.54 6.40 20.35
CA LEU A 124 -5.32 5.04 19.86
C LEU A 124 -4.37 5.02 18.66
N VAL A 125 -4.54 5.92 17.70
CA VAL A 125 -3.62 6.03 16.55
C VAL A 125 -2.20 6.31 17.03
N ASP A 126 -2.03 7.25 17.97
CA ASP A 126 -0.73 7.60 18.55
C ASP A 126 -0.08 6.39 19.25
N GLU A 127 -0.84 5.59 19.99
CA GLU A 127 -0.36 4.36 20.61
C GLU A 127 0.10 3.32 19.57
N LEU A 128 -0.74 3.05 18.56
CA LEU A 128 -0.48 2.01 17.57
C LEU A 128 0.74 2.33 16.70
N LEU A 129 1.02 3.60 16.43
CA LEU A 129 2.21 4.05 15.70
C LEU A 129 3.52 3.76 16.44
N GLU A 130 3.48 3.66 17.76
CA GLU A 130 4.65 3.34 18.58
C GLU A 130 4.86 1.83 18.77
N ARG A 131 3.91 0.99 18.33
CA ARG A 131 4.10 -0.46 18.35
C ARG A 131 5.15 -0.89 17.35
N LYS A 132 5.95 -1.89 17.74
CA LYS A 132 6.88 -2.56 16.82
C LYS A 132 6.16 -3.12 15.59
N ASP A 133 4.89 -3.48 15.74
CA ASP A 133 4.06 -4.06 14.68
C ASP A 133 3.83 -3.10 13.51
N PHE A 134 3.79 -1.78 13.78
CA PHE A 134 3.79 -0.75 12.74
C PHE A 134 5.05 -0.87 11.88
N THR A 135 6.21 -0.94 12.53
CA THR A 135 7.49 -1.08 11.83
C THR A 135 7.51 -2.37 11.01
N GLU A 136 7.10 -3.50 11.59
CA GLU A 136 7.07 -4.79 10.89
C GLU A 136 6.23 -4.74 9.60
N LEU A 137 5.05 -4.11 9.66
CA LEU A 137 4.16 -3.96 8.51
C LEU A 137 4.76 -3.06 7.42
N TRP A 138 5.36 -1.93 7.78
CA TRP A 138 5.94 -1.00 6.80
C TRP A 138 7.27 -1.51 6.22
N VAL A 139 8.06 -2.25 6.99
CA VAL A 139 9.24 -2.94 6.47
C VAL A 139 8.84 -3.99 5.44
N MET A 140 7.78 -4.77 5.69
CA MET A 140 7.27 -5.73 4.70
C MET A 140 6.90 -5.04 3.38
N LYS A 141 6.17 -3.92 3.44
CA LYS A 141 5.74 -3.15 2.26
C LYS A 141 6.92 -2.59 1.47
N TRP A 142 7.86 -1.95 2.16
CA TRP A 142 9.05 -1.42 1.50
C TRP A 142 9.97 -2.53 0.98
N ALA A 143 10.07 -3.67 1.68
CA ALA A 143 10.81 -4.82 1.20
C ALA A 143 10.24 -5.38 -0.11
N GLU A 144 8.93 -5.27 -0.36
CA GLU A 144 8.31 -5.63 -1.65
C GLU A 144 8.77 -4.69 -2.77
N LEU A 145 8.65 -3.38 -2.55
CA LEU A 145 9.06 -2.36 -3.53
C LEU A 145 10.56 -2.37 -3.80
N LEU A 146 11.36 -2.74 -2.79
CA LEU A 146 12.81 -2.89 -2.91
C LEU A 146 13.23 -4.27 -3.43
N GLN A 147 12.29 -5.17 -3.74
CA GLN A 147 12.59 -6.51 -4.27
C GLN A 147 13.52 -7.33 -3.34
N ILE A 148 13.38 -7.20 -2.01
CA ILE A 148 14.23 -7.94 -1.05
C ILE A 148 13.89 -9.44 -1.13
N ARG A 149 14.73 -10.19 -1.85
CA ARG A 149 14.65 -11.64 -2.02
C ARG A 149 16.01 -12.24 -2.35
N THR A 150 16.13 -13.55 -2.16
CA THR A 150 17.27 -14.30 -2.68
C THR A 150 17.18 -14.39 -4.22
N THR A 151 18.27 -14.15 -4.94
CA THR A 151 18.34 -14.32 -6.41
C THR A 151 19.18 -15.53 -6.83
N GLY A 152 19.99 -16.06 -5.91
CA GLY A 152 20.89 -17.18 -6.12
C GLY A 152 21.86 -17.31 -4.94
N ASN A 153 22.94 -18.06 -5.11
CA ASN A 153 23.87 -18.41 -4.03
C ASN A 153 25.34 -18.00 -4.32
N ASN A 154 25.60 -17.27 -5.39
CA ASN A 154 26.96 -16.86 -5.78
C ASN A 154 27.23 -15.39 -5.43
N SER A 155 28.46 -14.90 -5.61
CA SER A 155 28.82 -13.48 -5.34
C SER A 155 27.97 -12.48 -6.13
N ASN A 156 27.52 -12.86 -7.32
CA ASN A 156 26.68 -12.01 -8.17
C ASN A 156 25.23 -11.94 -7.70
N ASP A 157 24.83 -12.80 -6.77
CA ASP A 157 23.45 -12.93 -6.32
C ASP A 157 23.24 -12.30 -4.94
N VAL A 158 22.04 -11.81 -4.70
CA VAL A 158 21.57 -11.59 -3.34
C VAL A 158 21.37 -12.97 -2.72
N THR A 159 22.30 -13.38 -1.84
CA THR A 159 22.20 -14.61 -1.06
C THR A 159 21.17 -14.45 0.07
N TYR A 160 20.75 -15.55 0.69
CA TYR A 160 19.84 -15.49 1.85
C TYR A 160 20.40 -14.59 2.98
N LYS A 161 21.70 -14.69 3.27
CA LYS A 161 22.38 -13.82 4.24
C LYS A 161 22.31 -12.35 3.82
N SER A 162 22.57 -12.06 2.53
CA SER A 162 22.48 -10.70 1.97
C SER A 162 21.06 -10.13 2.12
N ALA A 163 20.04 -10.90 1.74
CA ALA A 163 18.64 -10.50 1.86
C ALA A 163 18.23 -10.23 3.30
N LEU A 164 18.66 -11.08 4.24
CA LEU A 164 18.36 -10.91 5.66
C LEU A 164 19.04 -9.64 6.23
N LEU A 165 20.32 -9.42 5.94
CA LEU A 165 21.03 -8.21 6.38
C LEU A 165 20.41 -6.94 5.80
N TRP A 166 19.98 -6.98 4.54
CA TRP A 166 19.29 -5.85 3.91
C TRP A 166 17.92 -5.59 4.53
N TYR A 167 17.15 -6.65 4.80
CA TYR A 167 15.88 -6.56 5.51
C TYR A 167 16.04 -5.97 6.92
N GLU A 168 17.00 -6.45 7.70
CA GLU A 168 17.26 -5.94 9.05
C GLU A 168 17.81 -4.51 9.05
N TRP A 169 18.61 -4.12 8.04
CA TRP A 169 19.00 -2.71 7.84
C TRP A 169 17.75 -1.85 7.64
N LEU A 170 16.85 -2.22 6.72
CA LEU A 170 15.62 -1.47 6.45
C LEU A 170 14.74 -1.39 7.70
N ARG A 171 14.63 -2.51 8.43
CA ARG A 171 13.93 -2.57 9.72
C ARG A 171 14.53 -1.60 10.73
N GLY A 172 15.85 -1.57 10.88
CA GLY A 172 16.54 -0.63 11.74
C GLY A 172 16.27 0.83 11.35
N GLN A 173 16.25 1.15 10.06
CA GLN A 173 15.96 2.51 9.59
C GLN A 173 14.53 2.96 9.96
N ILE A 174 13.54 2.11 9.70
CA ILE A 174 12.13 2.43 9.98
C ILE A 174 11.84 2.42 11.49
N ALA A 175 12.39 1.47 12.24
CA ALA A 175 12.21 1.38 13.69
C ALA A 175 12.68 2.63 14.44
N ASN A 176 13.78 3.23 13.96
CA ASN A 176 14.34 4.46 14.53
C ASN A 176 13.63 5.74 14.08
N ASN A 177 12.50 5.61 13.36
CA ASN A 177 11.76 6.72 12.76
C ASN A 177 12.65 7.69 11.97
N ARG A 178 13.65 7.15 11.26
CA ARG A 178 14.56 7.98 10.46
C ARG A 178 13.78 8.65 9.32
N PRO A 179 14.05 9.93 9.02
CA PRO A 179 13.48 10.63 7.87
C PRO A 179 13.58 9.79 6.59
N PHE A 180 12.44 9.55 5.93
CA PHE A 180 12.39 8.58 4.84
C PHE A 180 13.23 9.01 3.63
N ASN A 181 13.35 10.33 3.39
CA ASN A 181 14.25 10.86 2.37
C ASN A 181 15.73 10.49 2.62
N GLU A 182 16.17 10.43 3.88
CA GLU A 182 17.53 10.02 4.22
C GLU A 182 17.74 8.52 4.01
N ILE A 183 16.74 7.69 4.33
CA ILE A 183 16.77 6.24 4.08
C ILE A 183 16.98 5.99 2.58
N VAL A 184 16.18 6.67 1.74
CA VAL A 184 16.28 6.53 0.28
C VAL A 184 17.58 7.13 -0.25
N ARG A 185 18.03 8.26 0.29
CA ARG A 185 19.31 8.87 -0.12
C ARG A 185 20.47 7.93 0.17
N GLU A 186 20.51 7.33 1.35
CA GLU A 186 21.52 6.33 1.72
C GLU A 186 21.42 5.10 0.82
N LEU A 187 20.22 4.56 0.59
CA LEU A 187 19.99 3.42 -0.30
C LEU A 187 20.57 3.67 -1.70
N LEU A 188 20.19 4.79 -2.32
CA LEU A 188 20.56 5.10 -3.69
C LEU A 188 22.03 5.51 -3.84
N SER A 189 22.67 6.01 -2.78
CA SER A 189 24.09 6.39 -2.77
C SER A 189 25.03 5.34 -2.18
N ALA A 190 24.51 4.21 -1.69
CA ALA A 190 25.28 3.20 -0.96
C ALA A 190 26.51 2.67 -1.71
N THR A 191 27.64 2.56 -1.03
CA THR A 191 28.88 1.93 -1.52
C THR A 191 29.45 1.04 -0.43
N GLY A 192 30.26 0.05 -0.79
CA GLY A 192 30.87 -0.89 0.17
C GLY A 192 30.45 -2.34 -0.09
N GLY A 193 30.85 -3.24 0.81
CA GLY A 193 30.49 -4.65 0.76
C GLY A 193 29.00 -4.87 1.05
N SER A 194 28.39 -5.85 0.40
CA SER A 194 26.97 -6.20 0.54
C SER A 194 26.57 -6.70 1.93
N TYR A 195 27.54 -7.07 2.77
CA TYR A 195 27.33 -7.40 4.18
C TYR A 195 27.53 -6.22 5.12
N GLU A 196 28.61 -5.45 4.95
CA GLU A 196 28.93 -4.30 5.80
C GLU A 196 28.01 -3.11 5.53
N SER A 197 27.62 -2.91 4.28
CA SER A 197 26.71 -1.85 3.83
C SER A 197 25.48 -2.49 3.15
N PRO A 198 24.50 -3.03 3.91
CA PRO A 198 23.43 -3.86 3.36
C PRO A 198 22.56 -3.16 2.31
N ALA A 199 22.46 -1.83 2.36
CA ALA A 199 21.77 -1.02 1.35
C ALA A 199 22.32 -1.22 -0.08
N THR A 200 23.59 -1.58 -0.22
CA THR A 200 24.20 -1.87 -1.53
C THR A 200 23.58 -3.08 -2.24
N ASN A 201 22.85 -3.95 -1.52
CA ASN A 201 22.13 -5.07 -2.11
C ASN A 201 21.07 -4.64 -3.13
N PHE A 202 20.58 -3.39 -3.06
CA PHE A 202 19.74 -2.82 -4.11
C PHE A 202 20.41 -2.91 -5.50
N PHE A 203 21.70 -2.56 -5.59
CA PHE A 203 22.50 -2.64 -6.83
C PHE A 203 23.02 -4.04 -7.16
N LYS A 204 22.96 -4.96 -6.19
CA LYS A 204 23.26 -6.38 -6.39
C LYS A 204 22.05 -7.12 -6.95
N SER A 205 20.85 -6.73 -6.52
CA SER A 205 19.56 -7.35 -6.91
C SER A 205 19.19 -7.12 -8.37
N GLU A 206 19.56 -5.95 -8.92
CA GLU A 206 19.35 -5.60 -10.32
C GLU A 206 20.67 -5.10 -10.94
N GLN A 207 21.15 -5.85 -11.93
CA GLN A 207 22.43 -5.58 -12.60
C GLN A 207 22.25 -4.90 -13.96
N ASP A 208 21.09 -5.05 -14.58
CA ASP A 208 20.78 -4.35 -15.82
C ASP A 208 20.55 -2.86 -15.52
N ILE A 209 21.36 -1.99 -16.14
CA ILE A 209 21.31 -0.54 -15.93
C ILE A 209 19.96 0.03 -16.32
N LYS A 210 19.37 -0.43 -17.42
CA LYS A 210 18.07 0.04 -17.90
C LYS A 210 17.00 -0.36 -16.91
N LYS A 211 17.01 -1.61 -16.45
CA LYS A 211 16.02 -2.08 -15.48
C LYS A 211 16.15 -1.38 -14.13
N LEU A 212 17.37 -1.16 -13.65
CA LEU A 212 17.63 -0.37 -12.45
C LEU A 212 17.10 1.07 -12.59
N THR A 213 17.31 1.69 -13.77
CA THR A 213 16.80 3.04 -14.08
C THR A 213 15.28 3.10 -14.00
N GLU A 214 14.60 2.14 -14.63
CA GLU A 214 13.14 1.99 -14.57
C GLU A 214 12.66 1.79 -13.14
N ASN A 215 13.29 0.88 -12.37
CA ASN A 215 12.90 0.57 -11.01
C ASN A 215 13.02 1.79 -10.08
N VAL A 216 14.07 2.61 -10.22
CA VAL A 216 14.23 3.83 -9.41
C VAL A 216 13.13 4.86 -9.74
N ALA A 217 12.85 5.08 -11.03
CA ALA A 217 11.77 5.99 -11.44
C ALA A 217 10.40 5.49 -10.95
N GLN A 218 10.13 4.19 -11.08
CA GLN A 218 8.85 3.60 -10.71
C GLN A 218 8.64 3.61 -9.19
N VAL A 219 9.63 3.20 -8.40
CA VAL A 219 9.49 3.10 -6.93
C VAL A 219 9.46 4.46 -6.27
N PHE A 220 10.35 5.38 -6.64
CA PHE A 220 10.56 6.61 -5.88
C PHE A 220 9.90 7.84 -6.49
N MET A 221 9.57 7.82 -7.79
CA MET A 221 8.82 8.89 -8.46
C MET A 221 7.41 8.47 -8.88
N GLY A 222 7.05 7.18 -8.71
CA GLY A 222 5.76 6.66 -9.13
C GLY A 222 5.59 6.64 -10.65
N THR A 223 6.67 6.75 -11.42
CA THR A 223 6.62 7.03 -12.86
C THR A 223 7.19 5.87 -13.67
N ARG A 224 6.48 5.48 -14.73
CA ARG A 224 6.87 4.42 -15.65
C ARG A 224 7.51 5.01 -16.90
N ILE A 225 8.82 4.83 -17.07
CA ILE A 225 9.58 5.41 -18.19
C ILE A 225 10.01 4.38 -19.24
N GLN A 226 9.71 3.09 -19.06
CA GLN A 226 10.22 2.01 -19.93
C GLN A 226 9.84 2.15 -21.41
N CYS A 227 8.68 2.75 -21.73
CA CYS A 227 8.33 3.00 -23.13
C CYS A 227 9.29 3.98 -23.80
N ALA A 228 9.84 4.94 -23.03
CA ALA A 228 10.83 5.92 -23.47
C ALA A 228 12.20 5.31 -23.81
N GLN A 229 12.41 4.01 -23.53
CA GLN A 229 13.65 3.32 -23.90
C GLN A 229 13.84 3.22 -25.42
N CYS A 230 12.76 2.99 -26.18
CA CYS A 230 12.84 2.69 -27.62
C CYS A 230 12.25 3.81 -28.49
N HIS A 231 11.31 4.59 -27.97
CA HIS A 231 10.67 5.72 -28.64
C HIS A 231 10.14 6.69 -27.59
N ASN A 232 9.89 7.96 -27.93
CA ASN A 232 9.23 8.89 -26.99
C ASN A 232 7.90 8.30 -26.48
N HIS A 233 7.62 8.47 -25.19
CA HIS A 233 6.48 7.86 -24.54
C HIS A 233 5.18 8.27 -25.26
N PRO A 234 4.34 7.33 -25.71
CA PRO A 234 3.02 7.64 -26.22
C PRO A 234 2.17 7.97 -25.00
N PHE A 235 1.35 9.00 -24.85
CA PHE A 235 0.59 9.22 -23.58
C PHE A 235 1.36 9.79 -22.37
N ASP A 236 2.66 10.08 -22.45
CA ASP A 236 3.37 10.83 -21.40
C ASP A 236 4.46 11.73 -21.98
N ARG A 237 5.02 12.61 -21.16
CA ARG A 237 6.02 13.62 -21.55
C ARG A 237 7.43 13.08 -21.78
N TRP A 238 7.72 11.86 -21.38
CA TRP A 238 9.08 11.33 -21.36
C TRP A 238 9.62 11.03 -22.76
N THR A 239 10.79 11.57 -23.05
CA THR A 239 11.51 11.34 -24.31
C THR A 239 12.61 10.30 -24.14
N MET A 240 13.16 9.82 -25.26
CA MET A 240 14.36 8.98 -25.22
C MET A 240 15.55 9.72 -24.60
N ASP A 241 15.67 11.03 -24.83
CA ASP A 241 16.73 11.85 -24.22
C ASP A 241 16.59 11.87 -22.69
N ASP A 242 15.36 12.00 -22.17
CA ASP A 242 15.09 11.90 -20.72
C ASP A 242 15.46 10.53 -20.16
N TYR A 243 15.05 9.46 -20.85
CA TYR A 243 15.32 8.08 -20.43
C TYR A 243 16.82 7.79 -20.32
N TYR A 244 17.57 8.06 -21.38
CA TYR A 244 18.99 7.77 -21.42
C TYR A 244 19.81 8.76 -20.58
N GLY A 245 19.36 10.01 -20.48
CA GLY A 245 19.96 11.00 -19.59
C GLY A 245 19.81 10.61 -18.12
N PHE A 246 18.66 10.08 -17.72
CA PHE A 246 18.45 9.55 -16.38
C PHE A 246 19.22 8.23 -16.16
N ALA A 247 19.24 7.33 -17.15
CA ALA A 247 20.00 6.08 -17.08
C ALA A 247 21.50 6.28 -16.87
N SER A 248 22.04 7.41 -17.36
CA SER A 248 23.46 7.76 -17.22
C SER A 248 23.91 7.96 -15.77
N PHE A 249 22.99 8.11 -14.81
CA PHE A 249 23.32 8.16 -13.38
C PHE A 249 23.80 6.81 -12.83
N PHE A 250 23.38 5.71 -13.44
CA PHE A 250 23.64 4.35 -12.96
C PHE A 250 24.77 3.63 -13.70
N THR A 251 25.28 4.20 -14.80
CA THR A 251 26.37 3.61 -15.60
C THR A 251 27.69 3.48 -14.85
N GLN A 252 27.86 4.31 -13.81
CA GLN A 252 29.03 4.34 -12.95
C GLN A 252 29.00 3.28 -11.84
N VAL A 253 27.88 2.57 -11.64
CA VAL A 253 27.79 1.51 -10.62
C VAL A 253 28.64 0.32 -11.05
N LYS A 254 29.73 0.08 -10.32
CA LYS A 254 30.66 -1.03 -10.52
C LYS A 254 30.62 -2.01 -9.36
N ARG A 255 31.08 -3.23 -9.67
CA ARG A 255 30.98 -4.41 -8.82
C ARG A 255 32.33 -5.11 -8.85
N LYS A 256 32.87 -5.45 -7.68
CA LYS A 256 34.01 -6.36 -7.55
C LYS A 256 33.74 -7.35 -6.42
N ARG A 257 34.35 -8.54 -6.49
CA ARG A 257 34.20 -9.55 -5.43
C ARG A 257 34.80 -9.04 -4.13
N GLY A 258 34.11 -9.31 -3.02
CA GLY A 258 34.65 -9.13 -1.68
C GLY A 258 35.62 -10.26 -1.31
N GLU A 259 36.14 -10.21 -0.07
CA GLU A 259 36.97 -11.29 0.47
C GLU A 259 36.14 -12.57 0.68
N ASP A 260 34.90 -12.45 1.13
CA ASP A 260 33.93 -13.55 1.18
C ASP A 260 33.43 -13.84 -0.26
N PRO A 261 33.46 -15.10 -0.74
CA PRO A 261 33.03 -15.47 -2.09
C PRO A 261 31.57 -15.13 -2.45
N THR A 262 30.74 -14.87 -1.44
CA THR A 262 29.33 -14.49 -1.57
C THR A 262 29.09 -12.98 -1.36
N ASP A 263 30.12 -12.24 -0.96
CA ASP A 263 30.08 -10.79 -0.82
C ASP A 263 30.49 -10.07 -2.12
N MET A 264 29.90 -8.90 -2.33
CA MET A 264 30.16 -8.04 -3.48
C MET A 264 30.32 -6.60 -3.01
N ILE A 265 31.41 -5.97 -3.43
CA ILE A 265 31.69 -4.57 -3.17
C ILE A 265 31.09 -3.74 -4.32
N ILE A 266 30.17 -2.85 -3.97
CA ILE A 266 29.59 -1.86 -4.87
C ILE A 266 30.35 -0.54 -4.72
N TYR A 267 30.77 0.06 -5.84
CA TYR A 267 31.48 1.33 -5.86
C TYR A 267 31.18 2.11 -7.13
N ASP A 268 31.46 3.42 -7.13
CA ASP A 268 31.32 4.26 -8.32
C ASP A 268 32.64 4.28 -9.11
N GLY A 269 32.59 4.01 -10.40
CA GLY A 269 33.70 4.07 -11.34
C GLY A 269 33.35 4.82 -12.63
N GLY A 270 34.09 4.60 -13.71
CA GLY A 270 33.76 5.17 -15.02
C GLY A 270 32.61 4.43 -15.72
N GLY A 271 31.84 5.09 -16.58
CA GLY A 271 30.84 4.42 -17.39
C GLY A 271 29.91 5.39 -18.11
N GLU A 272 29.58 5.07 -19.35
CA GLU A 272 28.69 5.86 -20.20
C GLU A 272 27.64 4.95 -20.83
N ILE A 273 26.49 5.54 -21.18
CA ILE A 273 25.46 4.89 -21.98
C ILE A 273 25.24 5.73 -23.24
N LYS A 274 25.18 5.06 -24.39
CA LYS A 274 24.93 5.73 -25.66
C LYS A 274 23.44 5.85 -25.90
N HIS A 275 23.03 7.01 -26.39
CA HIS A 275 21.70 7.20 -26.93
C HIS A 275 21.58 6.43 -28.27
N PRO A 276 20.59 5.55 -28.46
CA PRO A 276 20.55 4.61 -29.57
C PRO A 276 20.31 5.28 -30.93
N VAL A 277 19.73 6.48 -30.95
CA VAL A 277 19.48 7.23 -32.20
C VAL A 277 20.67 8.10 -32.60
N THR A 278 21.31 8.77 -31.63
CA THR A 278 22.38 9.75 -31.92
C THR A 278 23.78 9.12 -31.81
N ASN A 279 23.89 7.94 -31.19
CA ASN A 279 25.13 7.22 -30.89
C ASN A 279 26.12 8.01 -30.01
N GLN A 280 25.68 9.14 -29.44
CA GLN A 280 26.43 9.97 -28.51
C GLN A 280 26.23 9.48 -27.07
N ASN A 281 27.19 9.76 -26.19
CA ASN A 281 27.02 9.52 -24.76
C ASN A 281 25.90 10.39 -24.22
N ALA A 282 24.96 9.79 -23.49
CA ALA A 282 23.90 10.53 -22.83
C ALA A 282 24.49 11.40 -21.71
N THR A 283 24.03 12.63 -21.64
CA THR A 283 24.42 13.55 -20.56
C THR A 283 23.50 13.32 -19.36
N PRO A 284 24.00 13.33 -18.12
CA PRO A 284 23.16 13.26 -16.91
C PRO A 284 22.03 14.28 -16.94
N THR A 285 20.79 13.78 -16.81
CA THR A 285 19.57 14.59 -16.87
C THR A 285 18.61 14.14 -15.79
N TYR A 286 18.23 15.06 -14.92
CA TYR A 286 17.18 14.84 -13.92
C TYR A 286 15.81 14.82 -14.60
N LEU A 287 15.01 13.78 -14.31
CA LEU A 287 13.68 13.64 -14.89
C LEU A 287 12.78 14.82 -14.49
N GLY A 288 12.40 15.63 -15.48
CA GLY A 288 11.56 16.82 -15.31
C GLY A 288 12.30 18.08 -14.89
N ASP A 289 13.58 18.00 -14.53
CA ASP A 289 14.40 19.13 -14.04
C ASP A 289 15.57 19.48 -15.00
N GLY A 290 15.79 18.69 -16.06
CA GLY A 290 16.77 18.99 -17.11
C GLY A 290 18.20 18.52 -16.79
N PRO A 291 19.22 19.01 -17.54
CA PRO A 291 20.60 18.57 -17.41
C PRO A 291 21.15 18.75 -15.99
N ALA A 292 21.89 17.76 -15.51
CA ALA A 292 22.47 17.74 -14.18
C ALA A 292 23.96 18.15 -14.20
N GLU A 293 24.29 19.19 -13.43
CA GLU A 293 25.69 19.57 -13.21
C GLU A 293 26.31 18.73 -12.08
N ILE A 294 27.22 17.82 -12.44
CA ILE A 294 27.87 16.93 -11.48
C ILE A 294 29.25 17.50 -11.10
N LYS A 295 29.36 18.12 -9.93
CA LYS A 295 30.60 18.73 -9.40
C LYS A 295 30.95 18.15 -8.05
N GLY A 296 32.19 17.66 -7.89
CA GLY A 296 32.73 17.21 -6.60
C GLY A 296 32.06 15.97 -5.98
N THR A 297 31.21 15.27 -6.72
CA THR A 297 30.48 14.07 -6.26
C THR A 297 30.30 13.07 -7.40
N THR A 298 29.77 11.88 -7.10
CA THR A 298 29.46 10.85 -8.10
C THR A 298 28.08 11.10 -8.72
N ARG A 299 27.85 10.65 -9.96
CA ARG A 299 26.56 10.82 -10.64
C ARG A 299 25.41 10.29 -9.79
N ARG A 300 25.61 9.10 -9.23
CA ARG A 300 24.62 8.42 -8.39
C ARG A 300 24.31 9.17 -7.09
N LYS A 301 25.33 9.73 -6.42
CA LYS A 301 25.13 10.59 -5.23
C LYS A 301 24.34 11.85 -5.57
N ALA A 302 24.70 12.54 -6.66
CA ALA A 302 23.98 13.73 -7.12
C ALA A 302 22.51 13.44 -7.46
N MET A 303 22.20 12.27 -8.03
CA MET A 303 20.83 11.84 -8.29
C MET A 303 20.07 11.51 -7.00
N ALA A 304 20.68 10.78 -6.07
CA ALA A 304 20.09 10.47 -4.79
C ALA A 304 19.75 11.75 -3.99
N GLU A 305 20.66 12.73 -3.97
CA GLU A 305 20.46 14.04 -3.35
C GLU A 305 19.35 14.84 -4.05
N TRP A 306 19.35 14.90 -5.39
CA TRP A 306 18.32 15.59 -6.15
C TRP A 306 16.92 15.02 -5.93
N LEU A 307 16.80 13.69 -5.91
CA LEU A 307 15.52 13.02 -5.77
C LEU A 307 14.92 13.23 -4.37
N THR A 308 15.78 13.23 -3.35
CA THR A 308 15.36 13.24 -1.94
C THR A 308 15.39 14.64 -1.30
N LYS A 309 15.76 15.69 -2.06
CA LYS A 309 15.76 17.07 -1.55
C LYS A 309 14.34 17.56 -1.26
N PRO A 310 14.14 18.37 -0.20
CA PRO A 310 12.92 19.15 -0.04
C PRO A 310 12.58 19.95 -1.30
N GLY A 311 11.31 19.92 -1.71
CA GLY A 311 10.86 20.61 -2.93
C GLY A 311 11.02 19.82 -4.24
N ASN A 312 11.57 18.60 -4.22
CA ASN A 312 11.45 17.69 -5.36
C ASN A 312 9.95 17.43 -5.66
N THR A 313 9.55 17.57 -6.93
CA THR A 313 8.14 17.52 -7.35
C THR A 313 7.54 16.12 -7.37
N TRP A 314 8.37 15.09 -7.20
CA TRP A 314 8.00 13.68 -7.36
C TRP A 314 8.00 12.94 -6.04
N PHE A 315 9.13 12.98 -5.34
CA PHE A 315 9.43 12.05 -4.25
C PHE A 315 8.40 12.09 -3.12
N ALA A 316 8.15 13.28 -2.56
CA ALA A 316 7.23 13.41 -1.42
C ALA A 316 5.78 13.05 -1.81
N ARG A 317 5.35 13.41 -3.02
CA ARG A 317 4.00 13.09 -3.53
C ARG A 317 3.84 11.58 -3.74
N ASN A 318 4.81 10.94 -4.40
CA ASN A 318 4.78 9.51 -4.66
C ASN A 318 4.79 8.69 -3.35
N VAL A 319 5.71 8.98 -2.43
CA VAL A 319 5.75 8.30 -1.13
C VAL A 319 4.44 8.52 -0.36
N SER A 320 3.88 9.74 -0.38
CA SER A 320 2.58 10.01 0.23
C SER A 320 1.44 9.22 -0.43
N ASN A 321 1.46 9.04 -1.75
CA ASN A 321 0.45 8.28 -2.49
C ASN A 321 0.54 6.76 -2.20
N ILE A 322 1.76 6.22 -2.06
CA ILE A 322 1.99 4.83 -1.61
C ILE A 322 1.47 4.65 -0.18
N ILE A 323 1.73 5.62 0.70
CA ILE A 323 1.25 5.55 2.08
C ILE A 323 -0.28 5.63 2.10
N TRP A 324 -0.87 6.56 1.35
CA TRP A 324 -2.32 6.73 1.21
C TRP A 324 -3.00 5.44 0.72
N SER A 325 -2.50 4.83 -0.35
CA SER A 325 -3.13 3.65 -0.95
C SER A 325 -3.19 2.46 0.01
N HIS A 326 -2.28 2.39 0.98
CA HIS A 326 -2.38 1.38 2.03
C HIS A 326 -3.67 1.48 2.83
N PHE A 327 -4.14 2.69 3.16
CA PHE A 327 -5.31 2.92 4.02
C PHE A 327 -6.63 2.97 3.25
N PHE A 328 -6.58 3.29 1.95
CA PHE A 328 -7.78 3.41 1.12
C PHE A 328 -7.93 2.27 0.10
N GLY A 329 -6.90 1.43 -0.07
CA GLY A 329 -6.89 0.33 -1.06
C GLY A 329 -6.63 0.77 -2.50
N ILE A 330 -6.74 2.07 -2.76
CA ILE A 330 -6.46 2.74 -4.03
C ILE A 330 -5.67 4.02 -3.77
N GLY A 331 -4.80 4.40 -4.70
CA GLY A 331 -4.08 5.67 -4.62
C GLY A 331 -4.95 6.88 -5.00
N ILE A 332 -4.47 8.08 -4.69
CA ILE A 332 -4.99 9.32 -5.28
C ILE A 332 -4.64 9.37 -6.77
N VAL A 333 -3.44 8.88 -7.12
CA VAL A 333 -3.16 8.34 -8.46
C VAL A 333 -3.16 6.83 -8.32
N ASP A 334 -3.95 6.14 -9.13
CA ASP A 334 -4.04 4.69 -9.13
C ASP A 334 -3.84 4.13 -10.56
N PRO A 335 -2.97 3.12 -10.77
CA PRO A 335 -2.02 2.54 -9.82
C PRO A 335 -1.00 3.56 -9.27
N VAL A 336 -0.53 3.36 -8.03
CA VAL A 336 0.37 4.32 -7.35
C VAL A 336 1.71 4.53 -8.04
N ASP A 337 2.14 3.55 -8.82
CA ASP A 337 3.39 3.51 -9.55
C ASP A 337 3.22 3.82 -11.04
N ASP A 338 2.13 4.52 -11.41
CA ASP A 338 1.77 4.87 -12.79
C ASP A 338 1.29 6.32 -12.93
N VAL A 339 2.08 7.23 -12.36
CA VAL A 339 1.91 8.68 -12.44
C VAL A 339 2.33 9.16 -13.82
N ARG A 340 1.35 9.63 -14.60
CA ARG A 340 1.52 10.18 -15.94
C ARG A 340 0.49 11.28 -16.18
N ILE A 341 0.72 12.13 -17.17
CA ILE A 341 -0.24 13.20 -17.50
C ILE A 341 -1.62 12.62 -17.87
N SER A 342 -1.64 11.47 -18.55
CA SER A 342 -2.85 10.74 -18.94
C SER A 342 -3.48 9.89 -17.82
N ASN A 343 -2.93 9.93 -16.60
CA ASN A 343 -3.46 9.31 -15.38
C ASN A 343 -3.28 10.27 -14.21
N PRO A 344 -4.02 11.39 -14.21
CA PRO A 344 -3.87 12.42 -13.20
C PRO A 344 -4.38 11.92 -11.84
N ALA A 345 -3.96 12.62 -10.79
CA ALA A 345 -4.54 12.46 -9.46
C ALA A 345 -6.05 12.77 -9.49
N THR A 346 -6.86 11.91 -8.85
CA THR A 346 -8.29 12.16 -8.67
C THR A 346 -8.53 13.44 -7.85
N ASN A 347 -7.64 13.72 -6.91
CA ASN A 347 -7.59 14.95 -6.14
C ASN A 347 -6.16 15.53 -6.10
N PRO A 348 -5.75 16.33 -7.11
CA PRO A 348 -4.39 16.88 -7.18
C PRO A 348 -4.05 17.76 -5.97
N ALA A 349 -5.01 18.56 -5.50
CA ALA A 349 -4.81 19.43 -4.35
C ALA A 349 -4.53 18.65 -3.05
N LEU A 350 -5.19 17.50 -2.88
CA LEU A 350 -4.91 16.60 -1.76
C LEU A 350 -3.51 15.99 -1.87
N LEU A 351 -3.13 15.48 -3.04
CA LEU A 351 -1.81 14.87 -3.25
C LEU A 351 -0.68 15.89 -3.00
N ASP A 352 -0.86 17.13 -3.46
CA ASP A 352 0.09 18.23 -3.24
C ASP A 352 0.18 18.60 -1.76
N ALA A 353 -0.96 18.65 -1.06
CA ALA A 353 -1.00 18.92 0.38
C ALA A 353 -0.28 17.83 1.19
N LEU A 354 -0.52 16.54 0.87
CA LEU A 354 0.17 15.42 1.52
C LEU A 354 1.68 15.48 1.27
N GLY A 355 2.12 15.69 0.02
CA GLY A 355 3.56 15.82 -0.30
C GLY A 355 4.23 17.01 0.40
N LYS A 356 3.54 18.16 0.46
CA LYS A 356 3.99 19.34 1.20
C LYS A 356 4.12 19.04 2.69
N LYS A 357 3.09 18.45 3.30
CA LYS A 357 3.08 18.09 4.73
C LYS A 357 4.17 17.08 5.07
N PHE A 358 4.36 16.07 4.22
CA PHE A 358 5.42 15.09 4.40
C PHE A 358 6.81 15.76 4.37
N THR A 359 7.02 16.75 3.51
CA THR A 359 8.26 17.54 3.51
C THR A 359 8.39 18.40 4.77
N GLU A 360 7.32 19.07 5.22
CA GLU A 360 7.29 19.86 6.47
C GLU A 360 7.56 18.99 7.72
N TYR A 361 7.15 17.72 7.69
CA TYR A 361 7.42 16.74 8.76
C TYR A 361 8.81 16.13 8.69
N ASN A 362 9.70 16.68 7.86
CA ASN A 362 11.02 16.10 7.61
C ASN A 362 10.93 14.62 7.20
N PHE A 363 9.97 14.30 6.33
CA PHE A 363 9.74 12.95 5.80
C PHE A 363 9.46 11.89 6.88
N ASP A 364 8.86 12.29 8.02
CA ASP A 364 8.36 11.39 9.06
C ASP A 364 7.11 10.63 8.56
N MET A 365 7.25 9.31 8.39
CA MET A 365 6.16 8.44 7.93
C MET A 365 5.05 8.30 8.97
N LYS A 366 5.41 8.16 10.26
CA LYS A 366 4.43 8.00 11.34
C LYS A 366 3.52 9.23 11.41
N ARG A 367 4.08 10.43 11.26
CA ARG A 367 3.30 11.67 11.27
C ARG A 367 2.30 11.74 10.12
N LEU A 368 2.70 11.33 8.91
CA LEU A 368 1.78 11.29 7.77
C LEU A 368 0.68 10.24 7.95
N VAL A 369 1.03 9.06 8.45
CA VAL A 369 0.06 8.00 8.78
C VAL A 369 -0.93 8.50 9.84
N ARG A 370 -0.45 9.20 10.86
CA ARG A 370 -1.30 9.79 11.91
C ARG A 370 -2.35 10.71 11.30
N ASP A 371 -1.95 11.64 10.43
CA ASP A 371 -2.88 12.56 9.78
C ASP A 371 -3.93 11.82 8.94
N ILE A 372 -3.54 10.77 8.22
CA ILE A 372 -4.46 9.94 7.44
C ILE A 372 -5.48 9.25 8.37
N CYS A 373 -5.01 8.52 9.38
CA CYS A 373 -5.87 7.72 10.25
C CYS A 373 -6.77 8.56 11.18
N THR A 374 -6.39 9.82 11.46
CA THR A 374 -7.19 10.77 12.25
C THR A 374 -8.09 11.67 11.40
N SER A 375 -8.03 11.57 10.06
CA SER A 375 -8.95 12.28 9.17
C SER A 375 -10.38 11.75 9.28
N ARG A 376 -11.37 12.61 9.05
CA ARG A 376 -12.77 12.20 8.89
C ARG A 376 -12.93 11.24 7.72
N THR A 377 -12.18 11.49 6.65
CA THR A 377 -12.18 10.73 5.40
C THR A 377 -11.84 9.25 5.65
N TYR A 378 -10.79 8.97 6.44
CA TYR A 378 -10.44 7.59 6.80
C TYR A 378 -11.51 6.94 7.70
N GLN A 379 -12.21 7.73 8.50
CA GLN A 379 -13.22 7.27 9.46
C GLN A 379 -14.63 7.10 8.85
N LEU A 380 -14.80 7.28 7.54
CA LEU A 380 -16.10 7.11 6.90
C LEU A 380 -16.59 5.66 6.98
N SER A 381 -17.90 5.48 6.98
CA SER A 381 -18.57 4.18 6.86
C SER A 381 -18.46 3.64 5.43
N THR A 382 -18.50 2.32 5.28
CA THR A 382 -18.65 1.65 3.96
C THR A 382 -20.07 1.75 3.42
N LYS A 383 -21.04 2.07 4.27
CA LYS A 383 -22.44 2.21 3.88
C LYS A 383 -22.58 3.43 2.98
N ALA A 384 -22.88 3.17 1.71
CA ALA A 384 -23.16 4.24 0.76
C ALA A 384 -24.51 4.93 1.06
N ASN A 385 -24.54 6.24 0.89
CA ASN A 385 -25.77 7.03 0.79
C ASN A 385 -26.19 7.17 -0.69
N LYS A 386 -27.27 7.91 -0.95
CA LYS A 386 -27.83 8.06 -2.31
C LYS A 386 -26.87 8.75 -3.29
N THR A 387 -26.03 9.65 -2.81
CA THR A 387 -25.17 10.50 -3.65
C THR A 387 -23.80 9.88 -3.95
N ASN A 388 -23.32 8.96 -3.12
CA ASN A 388 -21.99 8.35 -3.27
C ASN A 388 -22.03 6.85 -3.65
N LYS A 389 -23.22 6.32 -4.00
CA LYS A 389 -23.39 4.91 -4.34
C LYS A 389 -22.44 4.43 -5.45
N SER A 390 -22.22 5.27 -6.46
CA SER A 390 -21.35 4.98 -7.62
C SER A 390 -19.96 5.58 -7.51
N ASP A 391 -19.63 6.27 -6.41
CA ASP A 391 -18.28 6.80 -6.23
C ASP A 391 -17.36 5.71 -5.70
N GLU A 392 -16.28 5.47 -6.44
CA GLU A 392 -15.27 4.46 -6.12
C GLU A 392 -13.86 5.06 -6.02
N THR A 393 -13.67 6.35 -6.34
CA THR A 393 -12.33 6.96 -6.49
C THR A 393 -12.14 8.29 -5.77
N ASN A 394 -13.21 8.92 -5.27
CA ASN A 394 -13.15 10.24 -4.62
C ASN A 394 -13.18 10.19 -3.08
N PHE A 395 -13.08 8.99 -2.50
CA PHE A 395 -12.99 8.78 -1.04
C PHE A 395 -14.22 9.31 -0.28
N SER A 396 -15.41 9.25 -0.89
CA SER A 396 -16.66 9.67 -0.25
C SER A 396 -17.24 8.66 0.75
N LYS A 397 -16.66 7.46 0.83
CA LYS A 397 -17.01 6.36 1.74
C LYS A 397 -15.76 5.50 1.95
N SER A 398 -15.72 4.71 3.02
CA SER A 398 -14.66 3.70 3.16
C SER A 398 -14.86 2.57 2.14
N GLY A 399 -13.76 2.10 1.55
CA GLY A 399 -13.77 0.94 0.66
C GLY A 399 -13.71 -0.37 1.45
N ILE A 400 -14.40 -1.40 0.96
CA ILE A 400 -14.26 -2.76 1.48
C ILE A 400 -13.02 -3.39 0.84
N ARG A 401 -12.04 -3.76 1.66
CA ARG A 401 -10.71 -4.20 1.20
C ARG A 401 -10.37 -5.55 1.76
N ARG A 402 -9.98 -6.49 0.89
CA ARG A 402 -9.53 -7.81 1.34
C ARG A 402 -8.29 -7.64 2.22
N LEU A 403 -8.17 -8.42 3.28
CA LEU A 403 -6.92 -8.51 4.03
C LEU A 403 -5.82 -9.12 3.16
N ARG A 404 -4.61 -8.56 3.25
CA ARG A 404 -3.43 -9.12 2.58
C ARG A 404 -3.13 -10.52 3.11
N ALA A 405 -2.46 -11.35 2.31
CA ALA A 405 -2.16 -12.73 2.65
C ALA A 405 -1.46 -12.87 4.02
N GLU A 406 -0.48 -12.01 4.28
CA GLU A 406 0.31 -12.00 5.50
C GLU A 406 -0.54 -11.60 6.71
N VAL A 407 -1.28 -10.49 6.60
CA VAL A 407 -2.17 -10.00 7.66
C VAL A 407 -3.25 -11.03 7.96
N LEU A 408 -3.88 -11.63 6.95
CA LEU A 408 -4.91 -12.65 7.15
C LEU A 408 -4.35 -13.91 7.82
N LEU A 409 -3.15 -14.36 7.44
CA LEU A 409 -2.51 -15.51 8.08
C LEU A 409 -2.13 -15.22 9.54
N ASP A 410 -1.68 -14.00 9.81
CA ASP A 410 -1.29 -13.57 11.16
C ASP A 410 -2.51 -13.39 12.07
N THR A 411 -3.62 -12.82 11.57
CA THR A 411 -4.87 -12.76 12.33
C THR A 411 -5.45 -14.15 12.56
N LEU A 412 -5.41 -15.06 11.57
CA LEU A 412 -5.80 -16.45 11.77
C LEU A 412 -4.98 -17.13 12.87
N ALA A 413 -3.66 -16.92 12.88
CA ALA A 413 -2.79 -17.43 13.92
C ALA A 413 -3.12 -16.85 15.31
N GLN A 414 -3.38 -15.54 15.37
CA GLN A 414 -3.76 -14.82 16.58
C GLN A 414 -5.08 -15.34 17.16
N VAL A 415 -6.14 -15.40 16.36
CA VAL A 415 -7.48 -15.74 16.85
C VAL A 415 -7.60 -17.22 17.20
N THR A 416 -6.85 -18.09 16.53
CA THR A 416 -6.87 -19.54 16.82
C THR A 416 -5.81 -19.98 17.83
N ASP A 417 -4.99 -19.10 18.39
CA ASP A 417 -3.85 -19.46 19.27
C ASP A 417 -2.91 -20.51 18.66
N THR A 418 -2.72 -20.47 17.33
CA THR A 418 -1.83 -21.41 16.65
C THR A 418 -0.63 -20.67 16.06
N PRO A 419 0.60 -20.93 16.52
CA PRO A 419 1.76 -20.21 16.03
C PRO A 419 2.09 -20.57 14.58
N ASN A 420 2.46 -19.57 13.79
CA ASN A 420 3.00 -19.77 12.45
C ASN A 420 4.47 -20.24 12.52
N LYS A 421 4.93 -20.94 11.49
CA LYS A 421 6.33 -21.32 11.32
C LYS A 421 6.76 -21.07 9.88
N PHE A 422 7.84 -20.32 9.73
CA PHE A 422 8.44 -20.01 8.43
C PHE A 422 9.91 -20.42 8.42
N ARG A 423 10.45 -20.65 7.21
CA ARG A 423 11.86 -20.98 7.03
C ARG A 423 12.73 -19.84 7.56
N GLY A 424 13.71 -20.17 8.40
CA GLY A 424 14.66 -19.20 8.96
C GLY A 424 14.11 -18.28 10.06
N LEU A 425 12.83 -18.44 10.45
CA LEU A 425 12.22 -17.66 11.53
C LEU A 425 11.81 -18.56 12.71
N PRO A 426 11.76 -18.06 13.96
CA PRO A 426 11.33 -18.83 15.12
C PRO A 426 9.85 -19.25 15.02
N LEU A 427 9.44 -20.24 15.82
CA LEU A 427 8.03 -20.59 15.98
C LEU A 427 7.27 -19.39 16.57
N GLY A 428 6.11 -19.06 16.01
CA GLY A 428 5.32 -17.90 16.39
C GLY A 428 5.70 -16.61 15.66
N ALA A 429 6.67 -16.66 14.73
CA ALA A 429 6.97 -15.53 13.88
C ALA A 429 5.78 -15.18 12.98
N ARG A 430 5.57 -13.88 12.77
CA ARG A 430 4.54 -13.33 11.88
C ARG A 430 4.93 -13.45 10.41
N ALA A 431 3.94 -13.56 9.53
CA ALA A 431 4.12 -13.60 8.09
C ALA A 431 4.67 -12.28 7.55
N VAL A 432 4.30 -11.15 8.16
CA VAL A 432 4.87 -9.83 7.81
C VAL A 432 6.39 -9.75 8.05
N ASN A 433 6.94 -10.61 8.93
CA ASN A 433 8.37 -10.66 9.26
C ASN A 433 9.20 -11.51 8.29
N ILE A 434 8.59 -12.04 7.22
CA ILE A 434 9.33 -12.82 6.22
C ILE A 434 10.27 -11.91 5.43
N ALA A 435 11.57 -12.07 5.69
CA ALA A 435 12.63 -11.29 5.07
C ALA A 435 12.84 -11.60 3.58
N ASP A 436 12.82 -12.88 3.19
CA ASP A 436 13.05 -13.30 1.80
C ASP A 436 11.72 -13.43 1.03
N GLY A 437 11.56 -12.69 -0.07
CA GLY A 437 10.41 -12.80 -0.97
C GLY A 437 10.11 -14.23 -1.45
N ASN A 438 11.12 -15.11 -1.54
CA ASN A 438 10.94 -16.51 -1.96
C ASN A 438 10.38 -17.43 -0.85
N THR A 439 10.38 -17.00 0.41
CA THR A 439 9.80 -17.79 1.50
C THR A 439 8.28 -17.65 1.48
N SER A 440 7.57 -18.75 1.25
CA SER A 440 6.10 -18.77 1.18
C SER A 440 5.53 -20.06 1.77
N THR A 441 4.22 -20.09 1.95
CA THR A 441 3.42 -21.27 2.26
C THR A 441 2.32 -21.42 1.20
N TYR A 442 1.64 -22.57 1.16
CA TYR A 442 0.50 -22.74 0.25
C TYR A 442 -0.57 -21.65 0.47
N PHE A 443 -0.84 -21.28 1.72
CA PHE A 443 -1.74 -20.19 2.07
C PHE A 443 -1.28 -18.86 1.49
N LEU A 444 -0.04 -18.44 1.77
CA LEU A 444 0.47 -17.15 1.31
C LEU A 444 0.46 -17.03 -0.22
N THR A 445 0.86 -18.09 -0.93
CA THR A 445 0.81 -18.13 -2.40
C THR A 445 -0.63 -18.04 -2.92
N THR A 446 -1.56 -18.80 -2.34
CA THR A 446 -2.98 -18.80 -2.76
C THR A 446 -3.65 -17.43 -2.55
N PHE A 447 -3.29 -16.74 -1.48
CA PHE A 447 -3.81 -15.43 -1.12
C PHE A 447 -3.07 -14.25 -1.76
N GLY A 448 -2.18 -14.52 -2.72
CA GLY A 448 -1.61 -13.47 -3.58
C GLY A 448 -0.43 -12.71 -2.98
N ARG A 449 0.33 -13.30 -2.04
CA ARG A 449 1.58 -12.72 -1.53
C ARG A 449 2.57 -12.48 -2.67
N ALA A 450 3.23 -11.32 -2.66
CA ALA A 450 4.28 -10.99 -3.62
C ALA A 450 5.52 -11.90 -3.45
N THR A 451 6.10 -12.30 -4.58
CA THR A 451 7.42 -12.97 -4.62
C THR A 451 8.58 -11.98 -4.57
N ARG A 452 8.27 -10.68 -4.68
CA ARG A 452 9.19 -9.54 -4.75
C ARG A 452 10.10 -9.61 -5.98
N LYS A 453 9.58 -10.13 -7.08
CA LYS A 453 10.31 -10.27 -8.36
C LYS A 453 10.34 -8.98 -9.15
N THR A 454 9.36 -8.11 -8.96
CA THR A 454 9.20 -6.85 -9.66
C THR A 454 8.92 -5.74 -8.67
N VAL A 455 9.12 -4.49 -9.08
CA VAL A 455 8.70 -3.32 -8.29
C VAL A 455 7.22 -2.95 -8.50
N CYS A 456 6.48 -3.73 -9.30
CA CYS A 456 5.11 -3.38 -9.67
C CYS A 456 4.20 -3.42 -8.45
N SER A 457 3.42 -2.36 -8.26
CA SER A 457 2.30 -2.35 -7.29
C SER A 457 1.35 -3.53 -7.48
N CYS A 458 1.24 -4.00 -8.72
CA CYS A 458 0.39 -5.10 -9.16
C CYS A 458 0.91 -6.51 -8.82
N GLU A 459 2.11 -6.68 -8.26
CA GLU A 459 2.63 -8.01 -7.92
C GLU A 459 1.83 -8.67 -6.80
N VAL A 460 1.35 -7.87 -5.86
CA VAL A 460 0.42 -8.31 -4.81
C VAL A 460 -0.96 -8.45 -5.44
N LYS A 461 -1.55 -9.66 -5.35
CA LYS A 461 -2.87 -9.92 -5.93
C LYS A 461 -3.94 -9.78 -4.87
N MET A 462 -4.77 -8.76 -4.98
CA MET A 462 -5.84 -8.48 -4.00
C MET A 462 -7.20 -9.00 -4.44
N GLU A 463 -7.35 -9.39 -5.69
CA GLU A 463 -8.59 -9.88 -6.26
C GLU A 463 -8.99 -11.24 -5.64
N PRO A 464 -10.26 -11.39 -5.23
CA PRO A 464 -10.76 -12.65 -4.74
C PRO A 464 -10.81 -13.69 -5.87
N ASN A 465 -10.54 -14.96 -5.55
CA ASN A 465 -10.68 -16.05 -6.51
C ASN A 465 -11.27 -17.33 -5.87
N LEU A 466 -11.67 -18.29 -6.71
CA LEU A 466 -12.32 -19.53 -6.26
C LEU A 466 -11.40 -20.39 -5.38
N SER A 467 -10.10 -20.46 -5.67
CA SER A 467 -9.18 -21.29 -4.89
C SER A 467 -8.98 -20.75 -3.47
N GLN A 468 -9.00 -19.43 -3.26
CA GLN A 468 -9.00 -18.82 -1.93
C GLN A 468 -10.22 -19.23 -1.12
N ALA A 469 -11.42 -19.17 -1.72
CA ALA A 469 -12.66 -19.56 -1.05
C ALA A 469 -12.66 -21.05 -0.69
N LEU A 470 -12.29 -21.92 -1.64
CA LEU A 470 -12.19 -23.37 -1.39
C LEU A 470 -11.14 -23.70 -0.31
N HIS A 471 -10.04 -22.96 -0.26
CA HIS A 471 -9.00 -23.18 0.74
C HIS A 471 -9.43 -22.80 2.16
N LEU A 472 -10.23 -21.74 2.33
CA LEU A 472 -10.76 -21.37 3.65
C LEU A 472 -11.83 -22.37 4.13
N LEU A 473 -12.68 -22.84 3.20
CA LEU A 473 -13.76 -23.76 3.53
C LEU A 473 -13.26 -25.17 3.85
N ASN A 474 -12.38 -25.71 3.01
CA ASN A 474 -12.00 -27.13 3.03
C ASN A 474 -10.53 -27.36 3.41
N GLY A 475 -9.71 -26.32 3.47
CA GLY A 475 -8.28 -26.45 3.73
C GLY A 475 -7.95 -26.51 5.22
N ASP A 476 -6.73 -27.00 5.50
CA ASP A 476 -6.16 -27.09 6.84
C ASP A 476 -5.95 -25.72 7.53
N SER A 477 -6.19 -24.62 6.81
CA SER A 477 -5.90 -23.26 7.25
C SER A 477 -6.89 -22.68 8.26
N VAL A 478 -8.09 -23.24 8.38
CA VAL A 478 -9.08 -22.79 9.37
C VAL A 478 -9.43 -23.93 10.33
N HIS A 479 -10.04 -25.01 9.84
CA HIS A 479 -10.56 -26.10 10.69
C HIS A 479 -9.46 -26.73 11.57
N ASN A 480 -8.33 -27.15 10.98
CA ASN A 480 -7.24 -27.75 11.76
C ASN A 480 -6.59 -26.76 12.74
N ARG A 481 -6.62 -25.45 12.44
CA ARG A 481 -6.11 -24.43 13.37
C ARG A 481 -7.00 -24.29 14.60
N ILE A 482 -8.32 -24.31 14.42
CA ILE A 482 -9.28 -24.31 15.53
C ILE A 482 -9.03 -25.50 16.47
N ILE A 483 -8.96 -26.72 15.90
CA ILE A 483 -8.74 -27.96 16.67
C ILE A 483 -7.40 -27.91 17.42
N ARG A 484 -6.31 -27.50 16.75
CA ARG A 484 -4.98 -27.44 17.36
C ARG A 484 -4.86 -26.35 18.43
N GLY A 485 -5.54 -25.23 18.22
CA GLY A 485 -5.54 -24.08 19.11
C GLY A 485 -6.21 -24.34 20.46
N LYS A 486 -7.23 -25.19 20.45
CA LYS A 486 -8.02 -25.57 21.63
C LYS A 486 -8.60 -24.36 22.38
N VAL A 487 -8.85 -23.25 21.68
CA VAL A 487 -9.36 -22.00 22.27
C VAL A 487 -10.67 -22.28 23.01
N ILE A 488 -11.61 -22.95 22.34
CA ILE A 488 -12.92 -23.30 22.91
C ILE A 488 -12.76 -24.26 24.09
N ASN A 489 -11.92 -25.30 23.95
CA ASN A 489 -11.70 -26.26 25.03
C ASN A 489 -11.13 -25.61 26.29
N LYS A 490 -10.22 -24.63 26.13
CA LYS A 490 -9.70 -23.84 27.27
C LYS A 490 -10.83 -23.07 27.95
N MET A 491 -11.64 -22.33 27.18
CA MET A 491 -12.76 -21.57 27.74
C MET A 491 -13.82 -22.46 28.42
N ILE A 492 -14.10 -23.63 27.87
CA ILE A 492 -14.98 -24.62 28.52
C ILE A 492 -14.36 -25.13 29.83
N THR A 493 -13.04 -25.38 29.84
CA THR A 493 -12.30 -25.81 31.05
C THR A 493 -12.32 -24.71 32.11
N ASP A 494 -12.20 -23.46 31.68
CA ASP A 494 -12.30 -22.26 32.53
C ASP A 494 -13.75 -21.91 32.91
N LYS A 495 -14.72 -22.78 32.55
CA LYS A 495 -16.13 -22.72 32.93
C LYS A 495 -16.89 -21.49 32.39
N PHE A 496 -16.49 -20.96 31.24
CA PHE A 496 -17.27 -19.94 30.55
C PHE A 496 -18.61 -20.51 30.05
N PRO A 497 -19.75 -19.81 30.25
CA PRO A 497 -21.02 -20.18 29.63
C PRO A 497 -20.94 -20.19 28.10
N PRO A 498 -21.64 -21.09 27.39
CA PRO A 498 -21.61 -21.12 25.92
C PRO A 498 -21.97 -19.78 25.26
N GLU A 499 -22.92 -19.00 25.81
CA GLU A 499 -23.28 -17.70 25.24
C GLU A 499 -22.12 -16.69 25.37
N GLU A 500 -21.37 -16.73 26.47
CA GLU A 500 -20.19 -15.88 26.66
C GLU A 500 -19.01 -16.32 25.78
N ILE A 501 -18.86 -17.63 25.53
CA ILE A 501 -17.89 -18.13 24.54
C ILE A 501 -18.22 -17.55 23.17
N VAL A 502 -19.48 -17.57 22.73
CA VAL A 502 -19.88 -16.99 21.44
C VAL A 502 -19.56 -15.49 21.37
N LYS A 503 -19.87 -14.71 22.41
CA LYS A 503 -19.54 -13.28 22.44
C LYS A 503 -18.03 -13.04 22.34
N SER A 504 -17.23 -13.80 23.09
CA SER A 504 -15.77 -13.72 23.00
C SER A 504 -15.25 -14.09 21.61
N LEU A 505 -15.80 -15.14 20.97
CA LEU A 505 -15.44 -15.47 19.58
C LEU A 505 -15.76 -14.33 18.61
N TYR A 506 -16.92 -13.69 18.75
CA TYR A 506 -17.30 -12.50 17.97
C TYR A 506 -16.35 -11.33 18.21
N ARG A 507 -15.99 -11.02 19.45
CA ARG A 507 -15.04 -9.94 19.78
C ARG A 507 -13.63 -10.26 19.27
N LYS A 508 -13.15 -11.49 19.44
CA LYS A 508 -11.82 -11.94 19.00
C LYS A 508 -11.69 -11.93 17.48
N THR A 509 -12.76 -12.20 16.73
CA THR A 509 -12.72 -12.33 15.26
C THR A 509 -13.22 -11.09 14.52
N LEU A 510 -14.32 -10.50 14.97
CA LEU A 510 -15.03 -9.40 14.30
C LEU A 510 -14.98 -8.07 15.07
N CYS A 511 -14.44 -8.07 16.30
CA CYS A 511 -14.28 -6.87 17.13
C CYS A 511 -15.60 -6.17 17.51
N ARG A 512 -16.69 -6.92 17.60
CA ARG A 512 -18.01 -6.44 18.05
C ARG A 512 -18.75 -7.57 18.74
N ASP A 513 -19.84 -7.24 19.42
CA ASP A 513 -20.79 -8.24 19.88
C ASP A 513 -21.72 -8.71 18.73
N PRO A 514 -22.26 -9.93 18.83
CA PRO A 514 -23.31 -10.39 17.92
C PRO A 514 -24.56 -9.51 18.06
N ASN A 515 -25.22 -9.19 16.95
CA ASN A 515 -26.48 -8.45 16.97
C ASN A 515 -27.65 -9.37 17.40
N GLU A 516 -28.82 -8.78 17.69
CA GLU A 516 -29.99 -9.52 18.20
C GLU A 516 -30.43 -10.68 17.30
N THR A 517 -30.34 -10.51 15.98
CA THR A 517 -30.70 -11.56 15.02
C THR A 517 -29.67 -12.70 15.04
N GLU A 518 -28.39 -12.37 15.14
CA GLU A 518 -27.31 -13.36 15.28
C GLU A 518 -27.44 -14.12 16.60
N VAL A 519 -27.63 -13.42 17.72
CA VAL A 519 -27.82 -14.03 19.05
C VAL A 519 -28.99 -15.02 19.04
N SER A 520 -30.15 -14.62 18.49
CA SER A 520 -31.32 -15.50 18.42
C SER A 520 -31.04 -16.81 17.67
N ARG A 521 -30.35 -16.73 16.52
CA ARG A 521 -29.98 -17.91 15.73
C ARG A 521 -28.95 -18.78 16.44
N LEU A 522 -27.93 -18.17 17.04
CA LEU A 522 -26.84 -18.87 17.72
C LEU A 522 -27.36 -19.60 18.97
N ASN A 523 -28.22 -18.95 19.77
CA ASN A 523 -28.84 -19.56 20.94
C ASN A 523 -29.74 -20.73 20.56
N HIS A 524 -30.50 -20.61 19.47
CA HIS A 524 -31.29 -21.73 18.96
C HIS A 524 -30.41 -22.93 18.56
N THR A 525 -29.29 -22.69 17.87
CA THR A 525 -28.34 -23.76 17.50
C THR A 525 -27.71 -24.40 18.74
N LEU A 526 -27.29 -23.61 19.73
CA LEU A 526 -26.70 -24.12 20.98
C LEU A 526 -27.70 -24.91 21.83
N ALA A 527 -28.99 -24.53 21.81
CA ALA A 527 -30.05 -25.24 22.53
C ALA A 527 -30.35 -26.64 21.95
N ASN A 528 -30.09 -26.85 20.66
CA ASN A 528 -30.32 -28.13 20.00
C ASN A 528 -29.26 -29.20 20.30
N ALA A 529 -28.10 -28.80 20.83
CA ALA A 529 -27.04 -29.72 21.23
C ALA A 529 -27.33 -30.35 22.61
N LYS A 530 -27.40 -31.68 22.65
CA LYS A 530 -27.93 -32.46 23.78
C LYS A 530 -26.89 -32.69 24.88
N ASP A 531 -25.61 -32.74 24.53
CA ASP A 531 -24.52 -33.02 25.46
C ASP A 531 -23.35 -32.01 25.38
N PRO A 532 -22.44 -31.97 26.38
CA PRO A 532 -21.32 -31.03 26.39
C PRO A 532 -20.35 -31.18 25.22
N LYS A 533 -20.22 -32.38 24.63
CA LYS A 533 -19.34 -32.61 23.47
C LYS A 533 -19.97 -32.04 22.21
N GLU A 534 -21.27 -32.28 21.99
CA GLU A 534 -22.02 -31.68 20.89
C GLU A 534 -22.00 -30.15 20.98
N LYS A 535 -22.12 -29.58 22.19
CA LYS A 535 -22.00 -28.13 22.39
C LYS A 535 -20.61 -27.60 22.01
N ALA A 536 -19.54 -28.33 22.34
CA ALA A 536 -18.19 -27.94 21.94
C ALA A 536 -18.02 -27.94 20.41
N VAL A 537 -18.57 -28.94 19.72
CA VAL A 537 -18.56 -29.02 18.24
C VAL A 537 -19.33 -27.84 17.63
N VAL A 538 -20.51 -27.51 18.15
CA VAL A 538 -21.28 -26.35 17.68
C VAL A 538 -20.49 -25.04 17.85
N LEU A 539 -19.77 -24.87 18.96
CA LEU A 539 -18.91 -23.70 19.17
C LEU A 539 -17.73 -23.67 18.19
N GLU A 540 -17.15 -24.83 17.85
CA GLU A 540 -16.09 -24.93 16.84
C GLU A 540 -16.62 -24.57 15.44
N ASP A 541 -17.83 -25.00 15.10
CA ASP A 541 -18.51 -24.64 13.84
C ASP A 541 -18.83 -23.15 13.77
N ILE A 542 -19.29 -22.54 14.87
CA ILE A 542 -19.50 -21.08 14.96
C ILE A 542 -18.17 -20.36 14.74
N PHE A 543 -17.09 -20.81 15.38
CA PHE A 543 -15.77 -20.20 15.20
C PHE A 543 -15.29 -20.32 13.75
N TRP A 544 -15.44 -21.48 13.14
CA TRP A 544 -15.13 -21.70 11.73
C TRP A 544 -15.95 -20.79 10.81
N ALA A 545 -17.25 -20.60 11.09
CA ALA A 545 -18.13 -19.74 10.29
C ALA A 545 -17.72 -18.27 10.38
N LEU A 546 -17.30 -17.80 11.57
CA LEU A 546 -16.80 -16.44 11.75
C LEU A 546 -15.52 -16.20 10.93
N LEU A 547 -14.57 -17.13 10.96
CA LEU A 547 -13.30 -17.04 10.21
C LEU A 547 -13.47 -17.12 8.69
N ASN A 548 -14.57 -17.72 8.21
CA ASN A 548 -14.95 -17.78 6.80
C ASN A 548 -15.88 -16.63 6.36
N SER A 549 -16.30 -15.77 7.30
CA SER A 549 -17.22 -14.67 6.99
C SER A 549 -16.53 -13.57 6.18
N LYS A 550 -17.31 -12.87 5.34
CA LYS A 550 -16.81 -11.68 4.62
C LYS A 550 -16.34 -10.59 5.58
N GLU A 551 -16.96 -10.46 6.73
CA GLU A 551 -16.60 -9.47 7.75
C GLU A 551 -15.21 -9.75 8.37
N TYR A 552 -14.84 -11.03 8.48
CA TYR A 552 -13.49 -11.41 8.90
C TYR A 552 -12.45 -11.18 7.81
N LEU A 553 -12.76 -11.59 6.57
CA LEU A 553 -11.81 -11.59 5.45
C LEU A 553 -11.51 -10.19 4.87
N PHE A 554 -12.37 -9.20 5.15
CA PHE A 554 -12.27 -7.86 4.60
C PHE A 554 -12.21 -6.81 5.72
N ASN A 555 -11.25 -5.89 5.58
CA ASN A 555 -11.27 -4.62 6.29
C ASN A 555 -12.35 -3.73 5.69
N HIS A 556 -13.12 -3.06 6.54
CA HIS A 556 -14.30 -2.29 6.15
C HIS A 556 -14.30 -0.92 6.82
#